data_AF-A0A849FHA9-F1
#
_entry.id   AF-A0A849FHA9-F1
#
_cell.length_a   1.000
_cell.length_b   1.000
_cell.length_c   1.000
_cell.angle_alpha   90.00
_cell.angle_beta   90.00
_cell.angle_gamma   90.00
#
_symmetry.space_group_name_H-M   'P 1'
#
loop_
_entity.id
_entity.type
_entity.pdbx_description
1 polymer ?
#
loop_
_entity_poly.entity_id
_entity_poly.type
_entity_poly.pdbx_seq_one_letter_code
_entity_poly.pdbx_strand_id
1 'polypeptide(L)'
;GHIPAIIAFMIYMIAGTAETNRAPFDMAEAESELGAGFHTEYSGMKFAYFFLAEFINMFIIAAIATTVFFGAWLSPFGITESIPILGVFWFLAKAMILVFLMMWFRWTFPRLRVDQLLTLEWKYLLPINLMNIVIMALIVWQNLIIQF
;
A
#
# COMPACT_ATOMS: atom_id res chain seq x y z
N GLY A 1 14.56 3.33 16.22
CA GLY A 1 13.96 2.27 15.38
C GLY A 1 13.33 2.76 14.08
N HIS A 2 13.64 3.96 13.57
CA HIS A 2 12.96 4.50 12.38
C HIS A 2 13.43 3.90 11.05
N ILE A 3 14.69 3.46 10.96
CA ILE A 3 15.26 2.91 9.71
C ILE A 3 14.55 1.61 9.30
N PRO A 4 14.35 0.60 10.19
CA PRO A 4 13.57 -0.60 9.85
C PRO A 4 12.12 -0.30 9.48
N ALA A 5 11.51 0.72 10.12
CA ALA A 5 10.13 1.12 9.83
C ALA A 5 9.99 1.75 8.44
N ILE A 6 10.98 2.54 7.99
CA ILE A 6 11.01 3.10 6.63
C ILE A 6 11.15 1.97 5.60
N ILE A 7 12.01 0.99 5.85
CA ILE A 7 12.16 -0.17 4.96
C ILE A 7 10.86 -0.97 4.89
N ALA A 8 10.23 -1.24 6.04
CA ALA A 8 8.94 -1.92 6.10
C ALA A 8 7.84 -1.14 5.37
N PHE A 9 7.83 0.19 5.48
CA PHE A 9 6.89 1.04 4.76
C PHE A 9 7.08 0.95 3.24
N MET A 10 8.32 1.00 2.75
CA MET A 10 8.60 0.87 1.32
C MET A 10 8.15 -0.48 0.77
N ILE A 11 8.44 -1.57 1.50
CA ILE A 11 7.98 -2.92 1.15
C ILE A 11 6.45 -2.98 1.15
N TYR A 12 5.80 -2.41 2.17
CA TYR A 12 4.35 -2.35 2.28
C TYR A 12 3.72 -1.60 1.11
N MET A 13 4.29 -0.47 0.69
CA MET A 13 3.78 0.30 -0.46
C MET A 13 3.89 -0.48 -1.77
N ILE A 14 5.00 -1.19 -1.99
CA ILE A 14 5.18 -2.01 -3.19
C ILE A 14 4.21 -3.19 -3.17
N ALA A 15 4.14 -3.93 -2.06
CA ALA A 15 3.26 -5.08 -1.90
C ALA A 15 1.77 -4.70 -1.95
N GLY A 16 1.38 -3.59 -1.33
CA GLY A 16 0.00 -3.09 -1.37
C GLY A 16 -0.44 -2.61 -2.76
N THR A 17 0.51 -2.11 -3.57
CA THR A 17 0.24 -1.80 -4.98
C THR A 17 0.08 -3.08 -5.80
N ALA A 18 0.81 -4.15 -5.48
CA ALA A 18 0.67 -5.45 -6.13
C ALA A 18 -0.66 -6.14 -5.78
N GLU A 19 -1.06 -6.12 -4.50
CA GLU A 19 -2.31 -6.72 -4.01
C GLU A 19 -3.57 -6.06 -4.60
N THR A 20 -3.53 -4.75 -4.86
CA THR A 20 -4.63 -4.05 -5.53
C THR A 20 -4.73 -4.35 -7.03
N ASN A 21 -3.83 -5.18 -7.57
CA ASN A 21 -3.78 -5.56 -8.99
C ASN A 21 -3.84 -4.35 -9.92
N ARG A 22 -3.31 -3.20 -9.50
CA ARG A 22 -3.35 -1.96 -10.27
C ARG A 22 -2.08 -1.80 -11.09
N ALA A 23 -2.18 -1.14 -12.24
CA ALA A 23 -1.04 -0.88 -13.11
C ALA A 23 0.05 -0.17 -12.29
N PRO A 24 1.29 -0.71 -12.18
CA PRO A 24 2.01 -1.61 -13.11
C PRO A 24 1.87 -3.14 -12.90
N PHE A 25 1.15 -3.60 -11.86
CA PHE A 25 0.99 -5.02 -11.48
C PHE A 25 -0.34 -5.64 -11.94
N ASP A 26 -0.94 -5.02 -12.95
CA ASP A 26 -2.27 -5.30 -13.48
C ASP A 26 -2.26 -6.48 -14.44
N MET A 27 -2.15 -7.70 -13.88
CA MET A 27 -2.04 -8.94 -14.63
C MET A 27 -3.27 -9.82 -14.53
N ALA A 28 -4.06 -9.66 -13.48
CA ALA A 28 -5.36 -10.33 -13.35
C ALA A 28 -6.40 -9.79 -14.35
N GLU A 29 -6.24 -8.54 -14.81
CA GLU A 29 -7.01 -7.98 -15.94
C GLU A 29 -6.48 -8.45 -17.31
N ALA A 30 -5.33 -9.14 -17.33
CA ALA A 30 -4.60 -9.57 -18.52
C ALA A 30 -4.34 -11.08 -18.53
N GLU A 31 -5.38 -11.87 -18.34
CA GLU A 31 -5.43 -13.26 -18.77
C GLU A 31 -5.39 -13.36 -20.32
N SER A 32 -4.21 -13.11 -20.88
CA SER A 32 -3.73 -13.69 -22.14
C SER A 32 -4.61 -13.51 -23.40
N GLU A 33 -4.38 -12.44 -24.17
CA GLU A 33 -4.58 -12.42 -25.63
C GLU A 33 -6.02 -12.46 -26.21
N LEU A 34 -7.10 -12.64 -25.45
CA LEU A 34 -8.50 -12.56 -25.96
C LEU A 34 -9.49 -11.90 -24.96
N GLY A 35 -9.82 -10.62 -25.17
CA GLY A 35 -11.16 -10.08 -24.85
C GLY A 35 -11.47 -9.58 -23.43
N ALA A 36 -10.62 -8.74 -22.83
CA ALA A 36 -10.99 -7.78 -21.75
C ALA A 36 -11.87 -8.33 -20.59
N GLY A 37 -11.43 -9.41 -19.92
CA GLY A 37 -11.89 -9.94 -18.62
C GLY A 37 -13.26 -9.46 -18.10
N PHE A 38 -13.30 -8.85 -16.90
CA PHE A 38 -14.57 -8.39 -16.31
C PHE A 38 -15.20 -7.20 -17.05
N HIS A 39 -14.44 -6.53 -17.93
CA HIS A 39 -14.91 -5.45 -18.79
C HIS A 39 -15.82 -5.93 -19.93
N THR A 40 -15.69 -7.17 -20.38
CA THR A 40 -16.52 -7.79 -21.42
C THR A 40 -17.55 -8.75 -20.85
N GLU A 41 -17.24 -9.38 -19.71
CA GLU A 41 -18.12 -10.36 -19.07
C GLU A 41 -19.25 -9.75 -18.23
N TYR A 42 -19.06 -8.54 -17.69
CA TYR A 42 -20.05 -7.89 -16.82
C TYR A 42 -20.56 -6.58 -17.42
N SER A 43 -21.90 -6.42 -17.42
CA SER A 43 -22.59 -5.21 -17.88
C SER A 43 -23.37 -4.54 -16.76
N GLY A 44 -23.50 -3.21 -16.83
CA GLY A 44 -24.33 -2.39 -15.96
C GLY A 44 -23.88 -2.39 -14.49
N MET A 45 -24.76 -2.87 -13.60
CA MET A 45 -24.55 -2.76 -12.15
C MET A 45 -23.46 -3.69 -11.62
N LYS A 46 -23.28 -4.87 -12.22
CA LYS A 46 -22.23 -5.83 -11.81
C LYS A 46 -20.83 -5.27 -12.07
N PHE A 47 -20.65 -4.63 -13.22
CA PHE A 47 -19.43 -3.90 -13.57
C PHE A 47 -19.11 -2.80 -12.55
N ALA A 48 -20.11 -2.01 -12.16
CA ALA A 48 -19.94 -0.96 -11.16
C ALA A 48 -19.48 -1.50 -9.80
N TYR A 49 -19.96 -2.68 -9.38
CA TYR A 49 -19.51 -3.31 -8.12
C TYR A 49 -18.06 -3.79 -8.18
N PHE A 50 -17.58 -4.31 -9.31
CA PHE A 50 -16.17 -4.69 -9.47
C PHE A 50 -15.26 -3.47 -9.33
N PHE A 51 -15.58 -2.38 -10.03
CA PHE A 51 -14.83 -1.13 -9.90
C PHE A 51 -14.87 -0.57 -8.49
N LEU A 52 -16.06 -0.52 -7.88
CA LEU A 52 -16.22 -0.05 -6.51
C LEU A 52 -15.37 -0.87 -5.55
N ALA A 53 -15.38 -2.20 -5.67
CA ALA A 53 -14.59 -3.08 -4.82
C ALA A 53 -13.09 -2.83 -4.97
N GLU A 54 -12.59 -2.63 -6.19
CA GLU A 54 -11.18 -2.32 -6.44
C GLU A 54 -10.77 -0.96 -5.83
N PHE A 55 -11.60 0.07 -5.98
CA PHE A 55 -11.37 1.38 -5.37
C PHE A 55 -11.44 1.34 -3.84
N ILE A 56 -12.36 0.57 -3.27
CA ILE A 56 -12.45 0.34 -1.83
C ILE A 56 -11.20 -0.37 -1.33
N ASN A 57 -10.73 -1.41 -2.04
CA ASN A 57 -9.53 -2.14 -1.63
C ASN A 57 -8.31 -1.21 -1.58
N MET A 58 -8.11 -0.37 -2.60
CA MET A 58 -7.05 0.63 -2.60
C MET A 58 -7.14 1.61 -1.42
N PHE A 59 -8.35 2.05 -1.09
CA PHE A 59 -8.56 2.90 0.09
C PHE A 59 -8.24 2.16 1.40
N ILE A 60 -8.60 0.89 1.52
CA ILE A 60 -8.32 0.06 2.71
C ILE A 60 -6.81 -0.10 2.91
N ILE A 61 -6.05 -0.42 1.86
CA ILE A 61 -4.59 -0.56 1.96
C ILE A 61 -3.95 0.79 2.36
N ALA A 62 -4.39 1.89 1.76
CA ALA A 62 -3.91 3.22 2.13
C ALA A 62 -4.30 3.61 3.58
N ALA A 63 -5.47 3.21 4.04
CA ALA A 63 -5.93 3.39 5.42
C ALA A 63 -5.05 2.62 6.41
N ILE A 64 -4.72 1.36 6.11
CA ILE A 64 -3.82 0.54 6.94
C ILE A 64 -2.41 1.13 6.97
N ALA A 65 -1.88 1.57 5.81
CA ALA A 65 -0.59 2.26 5.80
C ALA A 65 -0.60 3.53 6.67
N THR A 66 -1.70 4.30 6.61
CA THR A 66 -1.86 5.53 7.40
C THR A 66 -1.89 5.24 8.90
N THR A 67 -2.57 4.18 9.33
CA THR A 67 -2.64 3.82 10.75
C THR A 67 -1.32 3.30 11.28
N VAL A 68 -0.66 2.40 10.54
CA VAL A 68 0.53 1.70 11.01
C VAL A 68 1.79 2.56 10.91
N PHE A 69 1.95 3.34 9.83
CA PHE A 69 3.20 4.05 9.55
C PHE A 69 3.13 5.56 9.80
N PHE A 70 1.97 6.19 9.59
CA PHE A 70 1.83 7.66 9.69
C PHE A 70 1.10 8.14 10.95
N GLY A 71 0.90 7.26 11.94
CA GLY A 71 0.33 7.64 13.24
C GLY A 71 -1.15 8.02 13.19
N ALA A 72 -1.91 7.46 12.24
CA ALA A 72 -3.36 7.63 12.09
C ALA A 72 -3.82 9.10 12.20
N TRP A 73 -4.46 9.44 13.33
CA TRP A 73 -5.12 10.70 13.65
C TRP A 73 -4.18 11.83 14.10
N LEU A 74 -2.90 11.52 14.36
CA LEU A 74 -1.93 12.47 14.87
C LEU A 74 -1.59 13.53 13.82
N SER A 75 -1.77 14.80 14.14
CA SER A 75 -1.36 15.90 13.28
C SER A 75 0.16 16.02 13.31
N PRO A 76 0.83 16.18 12.15
CA PRO A 76 2.27 16.45 12.11
C PRO A 76 2.66 17.77 12.81
N PHE A 77 1.69 18.66 13.08
CA PHE A 77 1.91 19.96 13.73
C PHE A 77 1.52 19.99 15.22
N GLY A 78 1.09 18.86 15.81
CA GLY A 78 0.73 18.80 17.24
C GLY A 78 -0.60 19.45 17.62
N ILE A 79 -1.43 19.87 16.63
CA ILE A 79 -2.68 20.62 16.85
C ILE A 79 -3.86 19.70 17.24
N THR A 80 -3.68 18.37 17.20
CA THR A 80 -4.77 17.39 17.38
C THR A 80 -5.44 17.48 18.75
N GLU A 81 -4.72 17.86 19.81
CA GLU A 81 -5.31 17.98 21.16
C GLU A 81 -6.35 19.08 21.28
N SER A 82 -6.26 20.11 20.44
CA SER A 82 -7.15 21.27 20.51
C SER A 82 -8.51 21.04 19.84
N ILE A 83 -8.57 20.20 18.80
CA ILE A 83 -9.81 19.93 18.05
C ILE A 83 -9.84 18.47 17.57
N PRO A 84 -10.55 17.57 18.28
CA PRO A 84 -10.61 16.14 17.93
C PRO A 84 -11.15 15.85 16.51
N ILE A 85 -12.05 16.70 16.00
CA ILE A 85 -12.63 16.58 14.64
C ILE A 85 -11.57 16.72 13.54
N LEU A 86 -10.50 17.49 13.79
CA LEU A 86 -9.39 17.60 12.85
C LEU A 86 -8.59 16.30 12.74
N GLY A 87 -8.66 15.39 13.73
CA GLY A 87 -8.02 14.07 13.66
C GLY A 87 -8.53 13.21 12.50
N VAL A 88 -9.84 13.22 12.25
CA VAL A 88 -10.45 12.50 11.11
C VAL A 88 -10.02 13.11 9.78
N PHE A 89 -9.95 14.44 9.72
CA PHE A 89 -9.44 15.15 8.53
C PHE A 89 -8.00 14.77 8.22
N TRP A 90 -7.12 14.70 9.23
CA TRP A 90 -5.72 14.30 9.04
C TRP A 90 -5.58 12.84 8.60
N PHE A 91 -6.40 11.94 9.15
CA PHE A 91 -6.44 10.55 8.71
C PHE A 91 -6.84 10.44 7.23
N LEU A 92 -7.94 11.08 6.85
CA LEU A 92 -8.41 11.09 5.46
C LEU A 92 -7.40 11.75 4.52
N ALA A 93 -6.80 12.88 4.91
CA ALA A 93 -5.81 13.57 4.10
C ALA A 93 -4.58 12.69 3.83
N LYS A 94 -4.04 12.03 4.86
CA LYS A 94 -2.91 11.08 4.71
C LYS A 94 -3.27 9.88 3.85
N ALA A 95 -4.45 9.27 4.08
CA ALA A 95 -4.92 8.17 3.26
C ALA A 95 -5.08 8.58 1.79
N MET A 96 -5.63 9.76 1.52
CA MET A 96 -5.76 10.30 0.16
C MET A 96 -4.41 10.59 -0.49
N ILE A 97 -3.41 11.06 0.27
CA ILE A 97 -2.04 11.23 -0.23
C ILE A 97 -1.43 9.88 -0.61
N LEU A 98 -1.66 8.83 0.18
CA LEU A 98 -1.17 7.48 -0.14
C LEU A 98 -1.88 6.87 -1.33
N VAL A 99 -3.21 7.05 -1.45
CA VAL A 99 -3.95 6.67 -2.65
C VAL A 99 -3.41 7.42 -3.87
N PHE A 100 -3.17 8.73 -3.75
CA PHE A 100 -2.55 9.52 -4.82
C PHE A 100 -1.16 8.98 -5.19
N LEU A 101 -0.35 8.56 -4.22
CA LEU A 101 0.96 7.96 -4.45
C LEU A 101 0.86 6.61 -5.17
N MET A 102 -0.10 5.76 -4.80
CA MET A 102 -0.39 4.53 -5.53
C MET A 102 -0.86 4.80 -6.97
N MET A 103 -1.70 5.82 -7.18
CA MET A 103 -2.09 6.26 -8.52
C MET A 103 -0.92 6.83 -9.32
N TRP A 104 0.02 7.51 -8.68
CA TRP A 104 1.22 8.03 -9.32
C TRP A 104 2.08 6.90 -9.90
N PHE A 105 2.18 5.76 -9.22
CA PHE A 105 2.96 4.62 -9.70
C PHE A 105 2.51 4.13 -11.07
N ARG A 106 1.20 4.21 -11.37
CA ARG A 106 0.65 3.91 -12.70
C ARG A 106 1.25 4.77 -13.81
N TRP A 107 1.55 6.03 -13.52
CA TRP A 107 2.11 6.97 -14.51
C TRP A 107 3.63 6.87 -14.64
N THR A 108 4.31 6.30 -13.65
CA THR A 108 5.77 6.28 -13.59
C THR A 108 6.36 4.98 -14.12
N PHE A 109 5.71 3.84 -13.89
CA PHE A 109 6.28 2.54 -14.20
C PHE A 109 5.61 1.87 -15.40
N PRO A 110 6.39 1.24 -16.30
CA PRO A 110 5.83 0.36 -17.32
C PRO A 110 5.24 -0.90 -16.65
N ARG A 111 4.30 -1.55 -17.35
CA ARG A 111 3.69 -2.80 -16.89
C ARG A 111 4.74 -3.90 -16.76
N LEU A 112 4.66 -4.70 -15.69
CA LEU A 112 5.55 -5.83 -15.43
C LEU A 112 4.89 -7.15 -15.82
N ARG A 113 5.70 -8.12 -16.30
CA ARG A 113 5.22 -9.49 -16.58
C ARG A 113 5.07 -10.30 -15.30
N VAL A 114 4.20 -11.32 -15.34
CA VAL A 114 3.95 -12.26 -14.24
C VAL A 114 5.22 -12.85 -13.66
N ASP A 115 6.11 -13.32 -14.53
CA ASP A 115 7.38 -13.92 -14.10
C ASP A 115 8.27 -12.91 -13.34
N GLN A 116 8.24 -11.64 -13.75
CA GLN A 116 9.03 -10.57 -13.15
C GLN A 116 8.42 -10.14 -11.81
N LEU A 117 7.08 -10.08 -11.72
CA LEU A 117 6.38 -9.82 -10.46
C LEU A 117 6.66 -10.93 -9.44
N LEU A 118 6.47 -12.19 -9.82
CA LEU A 118 6.71 -13.32 -8.93
C LEU A 118 8.17 -13.37 -8.48
N THR A 119 9.12 -13.05 -9.37
CA THR A 119 10.52 -12.93 -8.98
C THR A 119 10.73 -11.77 -7.99
N LEU A 120 10.07 -10.63 -8.19
CA LEU A 120 10.16 -9.47 -7.29
C LEU A 120 9.64 -9.82 -5.88
N GLU A 121 8.47 -10.44 -5.79
CA GLU A 121 7.83 -10.80 -4.52
C GLU A 121 8.59 -11.91 -3.77
N TRP A 122 8.85 -13.02 -4.45
CA TRP A 122 9.41 -14.21 -3.81
C TRP A 122 10.92 -14.15 -3.62
N LYS A 123 11.67 -13.60 -4.58
CA LYS A 123 13.13 -13.60 -4.54
C LYS A 123 13.70 -12.40 -3.80
N TYR A 124 13.03 -11.25 -3.84
CA TYR A 124 13.55 -10.01 -3.28
C TYR A 124 12.75 -9.52 -2.08
N LEU A 125 11.44 -9.24 -2.22
CA LEU A 125 10.67 -8.63 -1.13
C LEU A 125 10.56 -9.53 0.10
N LEU A 126 10.25 -10.82 -0.08
CA LEU A 126 10.05 -11.74 1.03
C LEU A 126 11.33 -11.93 1.88
N PRO A 127 12.51 -12.24 1.29
CA PRO A 127 13.74 -12.36 2.09
C PRO A 127 14.15 -11.06 2.77
N ILE A 128 14.00 -9.91 2.11
CA ILE A 128 14.33 -8.60 2.68
C ILE A 128 13.42 -8.30 3.87
N ASN A 129 12.12 -8.58 3.76
CA ASN A 129 11.18 -8.35 4.85
C ASN A 129 11.48 -9.24 6.06
N LEU A 130 11.79 -10.52 5.84
CA LEU A 130 12.20 -11.43 6.91
C LEU A 130 13.45 -10.93 7.65
N MET A 131 14.46 -10.49 6.89
CA MET A 131 15.68 -9.93 7.49
C MET A 131 15.38 -8.64 8.27
N ASN A 132 14.50 -7.78 7.75
CA ASN A 132 14.10 -6.55 8.43
C ASN A 132 13.39 -6.82 9.77
N ILE A 133 12.53 -7.85 9.83
CA ILE A 133 11.86 -8.27 11.07
C ILE A 133 12.88 -8.74 12.10
N VAL A 134 13.87 -9.55 11.69
CA VAL A 134 14.94 -10.03 12.60
C VAL A 134 15.77 -8.86 13.12
N ILE A 135 16.15 -7.91 12.25
CA ILE A 135 16.88 -6.70 12.65
C ILE A 135 16.07 -5.88 13.64
N MET A 136 14.77 -5.68 13.40
CA MET A 136 13.89 -4.96 14.31
C MET A 136 13.79 -5.66 15.67
N ALA A 137 13.65 -6.98 15.69
CA ALA A 137 13.62 -7.77 16.91
C ALA A 137 14.92 -7.64 17.71
N LEU A 138 16.08 -7.65 17.04
CA LEU A 138 17.39 -7.47 17.70
C LEU A 138 17.56 -6.05 18.27
N ILE A 139 17.11 -5.02 17.55
CA ILE A 139 17.17 -3.62 18.03
C ILE A 139 16.32 -3.44 19.29
N VAL A 140 15.11 -4.01 19.30
CA VAL A 140 14.22 -3.99 20.47
C VAL A 140 14.84 -4.78 21.62
N TRP A 141 15.39 -5.97 21.36
CA TRP A 141 16.06 -6.80 22.36
C TRP A 141 17.24 -6.09 23.02
N GLN A 142 18.04 -5.36 22.25
CA GLN A 142 19.17 -4.58 22.76
C GLN A 142 18.76 -3.27 23.44
N ASN A 143 17.46 -2.98 23.59
CA ASN A 143 16.91 -1.74 24.14
C ASN A 143 17.46 -0.47 23.45
N LEU A 144 17.86 -0.55 22.17
CA LEU A 144 18.24 0.60 21.34
C LEU A 144 17.00 1.36 20.84
N ILE A 145 15.99 1.47 21.69
CA ILE A 145 14.77 2.22 21.44
C ILE A 145 15.14 3.68 21.70
N ILE A 146 15.35 4.44 20.64
CA ILE A 146 15.37 5.90 20.74
C ILE A 146 13.95 6.29 21.16
N GLN A 147 13.75 6.47 22.46
CA GLN A 147 12.56 7.03 23.07
C GLN A 147 12.54 8.51 22.67
N PHE A 148 11.65 8.88 21.77
CA PHE A 148 11.18 10.25 21.65
C PHE A 148 9.72 10.26 22.08
#